data_AF-A0A9D1WI03-F1
#
_entry.id   AF-A0A9D1WI03-F1
#
_cell.length_a   1.000
_cell.length_b   1.000
_cell.length_c   1.000
_cell.angle_alpha   90.00
_cell.angle_beta   90.00
_cell.angle_gamma   90.00
#
_symmetry.space_group_name_H-M   'P 1'
#
loop_
_entity.id
_entity.type
_entity.pdbx_description
1 polymer ?
#
loop_
_entity_poly.entity_id
_entity_poly.type
_entity_poly.pdbx_seq_one_letter_code
_entity_poly.pdbx_strand_id
1 'polypeptide(L)'
;AWLPEGVWFDIFNGRIYDGGRKLILYRGIEDIPVLARAGGILPMADLEKYSNSIENPESMIIKVFPGADGDFELYEDDGISVDADKMNKAAVTEMKWRESGQRSFTVSPLKGNRSVVPEKRWYTLEFYGAGQEPPRIFVNGKEVDGNSSYQKERKILTVKIPAVSPEDTLEVRFEKQCQIPSNDIVDQIFQILYKAEMEYDKKKQIYDYVRKGKNVSEMVGILQTLELDPQIFGMLLEVLLAQVRH
;
A
#
# COMPACT_ATOMS: atom_id res chain seq x y z
N ALA A 1 19.57 1.06 0.64
CA ALA A 1 18.78 2.12 1.31
C ALA A 1 18.85 1.97 2.82
N TRP A 2 18.90 3.06 3.58
CA TRP A 2 18.64 3.06 5.03
C TRP A 2 17.12 3.20 5.24
N LEU A 3 16.50 2.28 5.97
CA LEU A 3 15.11 2.41 6.40
C LEU A 3 15.09 2.78 7.88
N PRO A 4 14.52 3.94 8.26
CA PRO A 4 14.29 4.29 9.67
C PRO A 4 13.41 3.25 10.39
N GLU A 5 13.42 3.29 11.72
CA GLU A 5 12.59 2.38 12.54
C GLU A 5 11.10 2.46 12.19
N GLY A 6 10.45 1.29 12.23
CA GLY A 6 9.05 1.09 11.89
C GLY A 6 8.85 0.09 10.77
N VAL A 7 7.59 -0.12 10.40
CA VAL A 7 7.19 -1.00 9.31
C VAL A 7 7.06 -0.20 8.02
N TRP A 8 7.54 -0.76 6.92
CA TRP A 8 7.53 -0.15 5.59
C TRP A 8 6.89 -1.10 4.57
N PHE A 9 6.16 -0.56 3.61
CA PHE A 9 5.49 -1.30 2.55
C PHE A 9 6.04 -0.84 1.20
N ASP A 10 6.41 -1.78 0.32
CA ASP A 10 6.64 -1.46 -1.08
C ASP A 10 5.31 -1.22 -1.80
N ILE A 11 5.18 -0.05 -2.42
CA ILE A 11 3.90 0.39 -3.00
C ILE A 11 3.53 -0.36 -4.29
N PHE A 12 4.47 -1.07 -4.92
CA PHE A 12 4.28 -1.75 -6.19
C PHE A 12 4.04 -3.25 -6.01
N ASN A 13 4.84 -3.89 -5.16
CA ASN A 13 4.76 -5.35 -4.94
C ASN A 13 4.13 -5.76 -3.60
N GLY A 14 3.85 -4.80 -2.70
CA GLY A 14 3.21 -5.06 -1.41
C GLY A 14 4.12 -5.73 -0.37
N ARG A 15 5.42 -5.92 -0.65
CA ARG A 15 6.36 -6.50 0.32
C ARG A 15 6.51 -5.59 1.52
N ILE A 16 6.48 -6.20 2.69
CA ILE A 16 6.59 -5.52 3.98
C ILE A 16 8.02 -5.65 4.48
N TYR A 17 8.57 -4.59 5.07
CA TYR A 17 9.92 -4.54 5.60
C TYR A 17 9.93 -4.02 7.02
N ASP A 18 10.76 -4.63 7.86
CA ASP A 18 11.14 -4.06 9.15
C ASP A 18 12.33 -3.10 8.96
N GLY A 19 12.13 -1.87 9.42
CA GLY A 19 13.11 -0.79 9.38
C GLY A 19 14.15 -0.84 10.49
N GLY A 20 14.82 0.29 10.74
CA GLY A 20 15.93 0.40 11.69
C GLY A 20 17.25 -0.16 11.16
N ARG A 21 17.39 -0.32 9.84
CA ARG A 21 18.55 -0.98 9.23
C ARG A 21 18.78 -0.57 7.77
N LYS A 22 19.96 -0.92 7.25
CA LYS A 22 20.27 -0.83 5.81
C LYS A 22 19.82 -2.10 5.11
N LEU A 23 19.19 -1.94 3.95
CA LEU A 23 18.78 -3.01 3.06
C LEU A 23 19.22 -2.71 1.64
N ILE A 24 19.50 -3.77 0.87
CA ILE A 24 19.58 -3.69 -0.59
C ILE A 24 18.19 -4.08 -1.11
N LEU A 25 17.63 -3.24 -1.98
CA LEU A 25 16.30 -3.42 -2.56
C LEU A 25 16.48 -3.71 -4.04
N TYR A 26 16.06 -4.89 -4.49
CA TYR A 26 16.22 -5.33 -5.88
C TYR A 26 14.94 -5.08 -6.67
N ARG A 27 15.08 -4.42 -7.82
CA ARG A 27 13.97 -4.08 -8.70
C ARG A 27 14.35 -4.43 -10.14
N GLY A 28 13.34 -4.68 -10.98
CA GLY A 28 13.56 -4.81 -12.42
C GLY A 28 13.97 -3.48 -13.02
N ILE A 29 14.42 -3.47 -14.27
CA ILE A 29 14.84 -2.25 -14.98
C ILE A 29 13.70 -1.22 -15.10
N GLU A 30 12.46 -1.68 -15.12
CA GLU A 30 11.25 -0.86 -15.23
C GLU A 30 10.76 -0.31 -13.87
N ASP A 31 11.39 -0.73 -12.76
CA ASP A 31 10.90 -0.47 -11.41
C ASP A 31 11.93 0.29 -10.57
N ILE A 32 11.44 1.15 -9.67
CA ILE A 32 12.25 1.78 -8.62
C ILE A 32 11.69 1.41 -7.24
N PRO A 33 12.53 1.30 -6.20
CA PRO A 33 12.05 0.96 -4.87
C PRO A 33 11.40 2.19 -4.23
N VAL A 34 10.07 2.21 -4.17
CA VAL A 34 9.30 3.24 -3.46
C VAL A 34 8.56 2.59 -2.31
N LEU A 35 8.80 3.10 -1.11
CA LEU A 35 8.26 2.53 0.12
C LEU A 35 7.40 3.57 0.86
N ALA A 36 6.28 3.11 1.42
CA ALA A 36 5.45 3.87 2.32
C ALA A 36 5.60 3.35 3.75
N ARG A 37 5.67 4.25 4.73
CA ARG A 37 5.71 3.89 6.15
C ARG A 37 4.31 3.46 6.61
N ALA A 38 4.22 2.55 7.58
CA ALA A 38 2.97 2.28 8.30
C ALA A 38 2.37 3.58 8.87
N GLY A 39 1.04 3.71 8.80
CA GLY A 39 0.28 4.95 8.98
C GLY A 39 0.21 5.84 7.74
N GLY A 40 0.91 5.48 6.66
CA GLY A 40 0.89 6.25 5.42
C GLY A 40 -0.49 6.27 4.77
N ILE A 41 -0.88 7.43 4.26
CA ILE A 41 -2.05 7.63 3.40
C ILE A 41 -1.54 8.32 2.13
N LEU A 42 -1.79 7.73 0.98
CA LEU A 42 -1.35 8.22 -0.32
C LEU A 42 -2.56 8.37 -1.25
N PRO A 43 -3.12 9.60 -1.36
CA PRO A 43 -4.12 9.93 -2.36
C PRO A 43 -3.52 10.01 -3.76
N MET A 44 -4.24 9.50 -4.74
CA MET A 44 -3.88 9.54 -6.16
C MET A 44 -5.13 9.82 -6.98
N ALA A 45 -4.99 10.56 -8.09
CA ALA A 45 -6.04 10.64 -9.09
C ALA A 45 -6.24 9.26 -9.74
N ASP A 46 -7.50 8.85 -9.92
CA ASP A 46 -7.83 7.66 -10.69
C ASP A 46 -7.90 8.05 -12.18
N LEU A 47 -6.89 7.61 -12.93
CA LEU A 47 -6.73 7.91 -14.36
C LEU A 47 -7.19 6.75 -15.26
N GLU A 48 -8.08 5.86 -14.79
CA GLU A 48 -8.66 4.78 -15.63
C GLU A 48 -9.18 5.31 -16.97
N LYS A 49 -9.71 6.54 -17.00
CA LYS A 49 -9.93 7.32 -18.22
C LYS A 49 -8.79 8.31 -18.40
N TYR A 50 -7.90 8.04 -19.35
CA TYR A 50 -6.87 8.99 -19.75
C TYR A 50 -7.52 10.31 -20.16
N SER A 51 -7.09 11.38 -19.48
CA SER A 51 -7.54 12.74 -19.71
C SER A 51 -6.33 13.66 -19.60
N ASN A 52 -6.29 14.68 -20.45
CA ASN A 52 -5.33 15.79 -20.31
C ASN A 52 -5.92 16.91 -19.45
N SER A 53 -6.97 16.62 -18.66
CA SER A 53 -7.56 17.59 -17.75
C SER A 53 -6.56 17.95 -16.65
N ILE A 54 -6.58 19.23 -16.31
CA ILE A 54 -5.84 19.82 -15.18
C ILE A 54 -6.78 20.08 -13.99
N GLU A 55 -8.05 19.69 -14.09
CA GLU A 55 -9.03 19.85 -13.02
C GLU A 55 -8.80 18.81 -11.90
N ASN A 56 -9.31 19.13 -10.70
CA ASN A 56 -9.26 18.20 -9.58
C ASN A 56 -10.09 16.93 -9.90
N PRO A 57 -9.59 15.74 -9.52
CA PRO A 57 -10.15 14.48 -10.01
C PRO A 57 -11.50 14.14 -9.38
N GLU A 58 -12.44 13.68 -10.21
CA GLU A 58 -13.72 13.12 -9.75
C GLU A 58 -13.55 11.76 -9.07
N SER A 59 -12.54 11.00 -9.49
CA SER A 59 -12.27 9.65 -8.98
C SER A 59 -10.88 9.61 -8.37
N MET A 60 -10.74 9.04 -7.17
CA MET A 60 -9.48 8.94 -6.47
C MET A 60 -9.19 7.51 -6.02
N ILE A 61 -7.92 7.13 -6.11
CA ILE A 61 -7.39 5.94 -5.45
C ILE A 61 -6.68 6.41 -4.17
N ILE A 62 -7.11 5.91 -3.02
CA ILE A 62 -6.44 6.18 -1.74
C ILE A 62 -5.76 4.91 -1.27
N LYS A 63 -4.43 4.93 -1.26
CA LYS A 63 -3.64 3.83 -0.70
C LYS A 63 -3.40 4.08 0.78
N VAL A 64 -3.77 3.13 1.61
CA VAL A 64 -3.61 3.18 3.07
C VAL A 64 -2.66 2.05 3.47
N PHE A 65 -1.70 2.38 4.33
CA PHE A 65 -0.66 1.47 4.81
C PHE A 65 -0.82 1.24 6.33
N PRO A 66 -1.61 0.23 6.75
CA PRO A 66 -1.85 -0.11 8.15
C PRO A 66 -0.59 -0.40 8.97
N GLY A 67 -0.73 -0.36 10.29
CA GLY A 67 0.31 -0.70 11.27
C GLY A 67 0.69 0.44 12.23
N ALA A 68 0.17 1.64 11.99
CA ALA A 68 0.25 2.79 12.88
C ALA A 68 -0.88 3.76 12.52
N ASP A 69 -1.24 4.70 13.41
CA ASP A 69 -2.17 5.78 13.07
C ASP A 69 -1.57 6.70 11.99
N GLY A 70 -2.44 7.31 11.20
CA GLY A 70 -2.07 8.16 10.08
C GLY A 70 -3.02 9.34 9.89
N ASP A 71 -2.47 10.47 9.48
CA ASP A 71 -3.23 11.67 9.14
C ASP A 71 -2.66 12.25 7.83
N PHE A 72 -3.55 12.74 6.97
CA PHE A 72 -3.20 13.40 5.72
C PHE A 72 -4.19 14.53 5.43
N GLU A 73 -3.69 15.67 4.97
CA GLU A 73 -4.52 16.79 4.51
C GLU A 73 -4.34 16.96 3.00
N LEU A 74 -5.41 16.72 2.25
CA LEU A 74 -5.44 16.96 0.81
C LEU A 74 -5.80 18.42 0.55
N TYR A 75 -4.86 19.16 -0.04
CA TYR A 75 -5.03 20.53 -0.47
C TYR A 75 -5.31 20.56 -1.98
N GLU A 76 -6.38 21.24 -2.36
CA GLU A 76 -6.80 21.38 -3.75
C GLU A 76 -7.13 22.84 -4.06
N ASP A 77 -6.67 23.36 -5.19
CA ASP A 77 -6.96 24.70 -5.68
C ASP A 77 -7.27 24.66 -7.19
N ASP A 78 -7.35 25.83 -7.82
CA ASP A 78 -7.62 25.95 -9.26
C ASP A 78 -6.36 25.80 -10.14
N GLY A 79 -5.17 25.63 -9.54
CA GLY A 79 -3.88 25.54 -10.24
C GLY A 79 -3.45 26.80 -10.99
N ILE A 80 -4.20 27.90 -10.91
CA ILE A 80 -4.03 29.11 -11.74
C ILE A 80 -3.85 30.37 -10.88
N SER A 81 -4.62 30.49 -9.81
CA SER A 81 -4.63 31.67 -8.94
C SER A 81 -3.34 31.79 -8.14
N VAL A 82 -2.62 32.90 -8.30
CA VAL A 82 -1.33 33.20 -7.61
C VAL A 82 -1.48 34.09 -6.36
N ASP A 83 -2.71 34.39 -5.93
CA ASP A 83 -2.97 35.35 -4.86
C ASP A 83 -2.52 34.87 -3.47
N ALA A 84 -2.15 35.83 -2.61
CA ALA A 84 -1.59 35.61 -1.28
C ALA A 84 -2.58 34.95 -0.28
N ASP A 85 -3.89 34.98 -0.55
CA ASP A 85 -4.92 34.43 0.34
C ASP A 85 -5.28 32.98 -0.03
N LYS A 86 -4.30 32.08 0.12
CA LYS A 86 -4.42 30.65 -0.21
C LYS A 86 -5.56 29.94 0.53
N MET A 87 -5.88 30.38 1.75
CA MET A 87 -6.89 29.73 2.59
C MET A 87 -8.32 29.93 2.08
N ASN A 88 -8.61 31.05 1.43
CA ASN A 88 -9.94 31.33 0.85
C ASN A 88 -10.13 30.76 -0.56
N LYS A 89 -9.05 30.30 -1.22
CA LYS A 89 -9.11 29.75 -2.58
C LYS A 89 -8.96 28.25 -2.66
N ALA A 90 -8.41 27.61 -1.64
CA ALA A 90 -8.21 26.17 -1.60
C ALA A 90 -9.31 25.44 -0.82
N ALA A 91 -9.53 24.19 -1.21
CA ALA A 91 -10.22 23.17 -0.43
C ALA A 91 -9.21 22.35 0.37
N VAL A 92 -9.57 22.00 1.60
CA VAL A 92 -8.81 21.09 2.45
C VAL A 92 -9.71 19.94 2.88
N THR A 93 -9.30 18.72 2.56
CA THR A 93 -9.99 17.48 2.97
C THR A 93 -9.07 16.67 3.87
N GLU A 94 -9.47 16.44 5.11
CA GLU A 94 -8.69 15.65 6.07
C GLU A 94 -9.01 14.16 5.95
N MET A 95 -7.98 13.34 5.83
CA MET A 95 -8.05 11.88 5.79
C MET A 95 -7.32 11.29 6.99
N LYS A 96 -7.97 10.34 7.67
CA LYS A 96 -7.45 9.73 8.90
C LYS A 96 -7.49 8.23 8.82
N TRP A 97 -6.40 7.60 9.20
CA TRP A 97 -6.33 6.19 9.49
C TRP A 97 -6.13 6.02 11.00
N ARG A 98 -6.98 5.21 11.62
CA ARG A 98 -6.88 4.84 13.03
C ARG A 98 -6.71 3.34 13.13
N GLU A 99 -5.57 2.94 13.67
CA GLU A 99 -5.12 1.57 13.81
C GLU A 99 -5.64 0.96 15.12
N SER A 100 -5.67 1.77 16.18
CA SER A 100 -6.08 1.34 17.53
C SER A 100 -7.59 1.47 17.78
N GLY A 101 -8.14 0.60 18.64
CA GLY A 101 -9.57 0.58 18.95
C GLY A 101 -10.42 0.04 17.79
N GLN A 102 -11.46 0.80 17.40
CA GLN A 102 -12.21 0.54 16.19
C GLN A 102 -11.38 1.02 15.00
N ARG A 103 -10.75 0.06 14.30
CA ARG A 103 -9.96 0.39 13.12
C ARG A 103 -10.84 1.01 12.04
N SER A 104 -10.44 2.17 11.56
CA SER A 104 -11.19 2.89 10.54
C SER A 104 -10.31 3.81 9.68
N PHE A 105 -10.78 3.99 8.45
CA PHE A 105 -10.37 5.09 7.58
C PHE A 105 -11.50 6.10 7.49
N THR A 106 -11.19 7.38 7.62
CA THR A 106 -12.18 8.47 7.56
C THR A 106 -11.74 9.53 6.57
N VAL A 107 -12.66 9.99 5.74
CA VAL A 107 -12.55 11.24 4.97
C VAL A 107 -13.53 12.23 5.58
N SER A 108 -13.00 13.34 6.08
CA SER A 108 -13.79 14.37 6.74
C SER A 108 -14.44 15.32 5.71
N PRO A 109 -15.52 16.03 6.08
CA PRO A 109 -16.08 17.08 5.26
C PRO A 109 -15.01 18.13 4.88
N LEU A 110 -15.06 18.53 3.61
CA LEU A 110 -14.22 19.58 3.05
C LEU A 110 -14.38 20.88 3.82
N LYS A 111 -13.26 21.57 4.00
CA LYS A 111 -13.18 22.95 4.50
C LYS A 111 -12.63 23.86 3.41
N GLY A 112 -13.05 25.12 3.40
CA GLY A 112 -12.57 26.12 2.44
C GLY A 112 -13.40 26.18 1.16
N ASN A 113 -12.73 26.44 0.04
CA ASN A 113 -13.40 26.75 -1.22
C ASN A 113 -13.97 25.49 -1.90
N ARG A 114 -15.29 25.30 -1.82
CA ARG A 114 -15.98 24.19 -2.45
C ARG A 114 -15.94 24.23 -3.99
N SER A 115 -15.75 25.39 -4.60
CA SER A 115 -15.87 25.55 -6.06
C SER A 115 -14.70 24.92 -6.84
N VAL A 116 -13.59 24.61 -6.18
CA VAL A 116 -12.41 24.03 -6.84
C VAL A 116 -12.46 22.50 -6.88
N VAL A 117 -13.42 21.86 -6.22
CA VAL A 117 -13.55 20.39 -6.21
C VAL A 117 -14.83 19.93 -6.91
N PRO A 118 -14.86 18.72 -7.48
CA PRO A 118 -16.05 18.17 -8.13
C PRO A 118 -17.28 18.10 -7.23
N GLU A 119 -18.48 18.06 -7.83
CA GLU A 119 -19.73 17.94 -7.07
C GLU A 119 -19.80 16.66 -6.23
N LYS A 120 -19.25 15.55 -6.76
CA LYS A 120 -19.15 14.26 -6.08
C LYS A 120 -17.79 13.63 -6.36
N ARG A 121 -17.34 12.79 -5.42
CA ARG A 121 -16.13 11.98 -5.61
C ARG A 121 -16.40 10.49 -5.48
N TRP A 122 -15.79 9.72 -6.37
CA TRP A 122 -15.65 8.28 -6.25
C TRP A 122 -14.32 7.94 -5.59
N TYR A 123 -14.37 7.01 -4.63
CA TYR A 123 -13.18 6.56 -3.92
C TYR A 123 -12.96 5.07 -4.18
N THR A 124 -11.74 4.73 -4.59
CA THR A 124 -11.21 3.38 -4.54
C THR A 124 -10.17 3.34 -3.42
N LEU A 125 -10.47 2.69 -2.32
CA LEU A 125 -9.51 2.54 -1.21
C LEU A 125 -8.72 1.25 -1.39
N GLU A 126 -7.39 1.33 -1.29
CA GLU A 126 -6.48 0.18 -1.28
C GLU A 126 -5.81 0.07 0.09
N PHE A 127 -6.16 -0.98 0.84
CA PHE A 127 -5.55 -1.25 2.14
C PHE A 127 -4.46 -2.32 2.00
N TYR A 128 -3.20 -1.92 2.19
CA TYR A 128 -2.04 -2.78 2.02
C TYR A 128 -1.86 -3.70 3.23
N GLY A 129 -1.72 -5.00 3.01
CA GLY A 129 -1.64 -5.96 4.11
C GLY A 129 -2.91 -6.02 4.98
N ALA A 130 -4.06 -5.53 4.52
CA ALA A 130 -5.32 -5.81 5.20
C ALA A 130 -5.74 -7.27 4.98
N GLY A 131 -6.59 -7.78 5.87
CA GLY A 131 -7.25 -9.07 5.65
C GLY A 131 -8.20 -9.03 4.45
N GLN A 132 -8.62 -10.19 3.97
CA GLN A 132 -9.59 -10.29 2.85
C GLN A 132 -11.03 -9.94 3.26
N GLU A 133 -11.31 -9.76 4.55
CA GLU A 133 -12.67 -9.48 5.04
C GLU A 133 -13.09 -8.06 4.67
N PRO A 134 -14.27 -7.88 4.06
CA PRO A 134 -14.74 -6.56 3.66
C PRO A 134 -15.04 -5.68 4.87
N PRO A 135 -14.70 -4.39 4.84
CA PRO A 135 -15.11 -3.46 5.87
C PRO A 135 -16.56 -3.01 5.64
N ARG A 136 -17.14 -2.40 6.66
CA ARG A 136 -18.40 -1.68 6.55
C ARG A 136 -18.14 -0.23 6.16
N ILE A 137 -19.03 0.33 5.33
CA ILE A 137 -18.88 1.68 4.78
C ILE A 137 -20.05 2.53 5.28
N PHE A 138 -19.74 3.73 5.77
CA PHE A 138 -20.71 4.68 6.29
C PHE A 138 -20.53 6.03 5.63
N VAL A 139 -21.63 6.64 5.20
CA VAL A 139 -21.68 8.05 4.74
C VAL A 139 -22.62 8.80 5.67
N ASN A 140 -22.10 9.84 6.34
CA ASN A 140 -22.80 10.56 7.42
C ASN A 140 -23.40 9.62 8.49
N GLY A 141 -22.67 8.55 8.81
CA GLY A 141 -23.08 7.54 9.79
C GLY A 141 -24.14 6.55 9.31
N LYS A 142 -24.65 6.67 8.07
CA LYS A 142 -25.55 5.69 7.46
C LYS A 142 -24.74 4.65 6.69
N GLU A 143 -24.96 3.38 6.99
CA GLU A 143 -24.32 2.27 6.26
C GLU A 143 -24.77 2.26 4.79
N VAL A 144 -23.80 2.06 3.89
CA VAL A 144 -24.02 1.99 2.44
C VAL A 144 -23.31 0.77 1.86
N ASP A 145 -23.83 0.28 0.74
CA ASP A 145 -23.19 -0.80 0.01
C ASP A 145 -21.91 -0.32 -0.68
N GLY A 146 -20.91 -1.19 -0.74
CA GLY A 146 -19.73 -1.03 -1.57
C GLY A 146 -19.28 -2.37 -2.14
N ASN A 147 -18.31 -2.32 -3.05
CA ASN A 147 -17.75 -3.52 -3.65
C ASN A 147 -16.31 -3.70 -3.18
N SER A 148 -15.97 -4.90 -2.69
CA SER A 148 -14.63 -5.24 -2.26
C SER A 148 -14.04 -6.36 -3.10
N SER A 149 -12.75 -6.27 -3.42
CA SER A 149 -11.95 -7.34 -3.99
C SER A 149 -10.62 -7.47 -3.27
N TYR A 150 -10.00 -8.65 -3.31
CA TYR A 150 -8.72 -8.91 -2.64
C TYR A 150 -7.69 -9.45 -3.62
N GLN A 151 -6.56 -8.77 -3.72
CA GLN A 151 -5.41 -9.16 -4.53
C GLN A 151 -4.47 -10.02 -3.66
N LYS A 152 -4.50 -11.33 -3.83
CA LYS A 152 -3.80 -12.27 -2.93
C LYS A 152 -2.28 -12.13 -2.99
N GLU A 153 -1.75 -11.86 -4.18
CA GLU A 153 -0.32 -11.80 -4.48
C GLU A 153 0.32 -10.59 -3.78
N ARG A 154 -0.38 -9.45 -3.78
CA ARG A 154 0.06 -8.19 -3.17
C ARG A 154 -0.51 -7.95 -1.77
N LYS A 155 -1.48 -8.78 -1.35
CA LYS A 155 -2.24 -8.65 -0.10
C LYS A 155 -2.91 -7.30 0.04
N ILE A 156 -3.55 -6.85 -1.03
CA ILE A 156 -4.25 -5.55 -1.08
C ILE A 156 -5.74 -5.82 -1.09
N LEU A 157 -6.44 -5.27 -0.11
CA LEU A 157 -7.90 -5.19 -0.11
C LEU A 157 -8.32 -3.90 -0.80
N THR A 158 -9.03 -4.01 -1.91
CA THR A 158 -9.58 -2.89 -2.65
C THR A 158 -11.06 -2.73 -2.32
N VAL A 159 -11.49 -1.52 -1.95
CA VAL A 159 -12.88 -1.19 -1.63
C VAL A 159 -13.32 -0.03 -2.51
N LYS A 160 -14.24 -0.30 -3.44
CA LYS A 160 -14.87 0.72 -4.29
C LYS A 160 -16.10 1.27 -3.60
N ILE A 161 -16.12 2.58 -3.43
CA ILE A 161 -17.12 3.32 -2.67
C ILE A 161 -17.98 4.11 -3.67
N PRO A 162 -19.32 4.14 -3.47
CA PRO A 162 -20.20 4.98 -4.29
C PRO A 162 -19.83 6.46 -4.17
N ALA A 163 -20.36 7.28 -5.09
CA ALA A 163 -20.09 8.71 -5.11
C ALA A 163 -20.48 9.40 -3.79
N VAL A 164 -19.54 10.14 -3.19
CA VAL A 164 -19.70 10.86 -1.92
C VAL A 164 -19.64 12.37 -2.17
N SER A 165 -20.49 13.16 -1.50
CA SER A 165 -20.39 14.62 -1.55
C SER A 165 -19.17 15.09 -0.75
N PRO A 166 -18.39 16.09 -1.20
CA PRO A 166 -17.29 16.65 -0.42
C PRO A 166 -17.67 17.17 0.97
N GLU A 167 -18.94 17.49 1.21
CA GLU A 167 -19.48 17.93 2.50
C GLU A 167 -19.83 16.76 3.44
N ASP A 168 -19.84 15.53 2.94
CA ASP A 168 -20.20 14.36 3.71
C ASP A 168 -18.98 13.77 4.41
N THR A 169 -19.21 13.12 5.55
CA THR A 169 -18.20 12.27 6.20
C THR A 169 -18.29 10.86 5.64
N LEU A 170 -17.18 10.35 5.09
CA LEU A 170 -17.02 8.95 4.74
C LEU A 170 -16.22 8.23 5.83
N GLU A 171 -16.70 7.08 6.28
CA GLU A 171 -16.01 6.23 7.24
C GLU A 171 -16.05 4.76 6.80
N VAL A 172 -14.90 4.10 6.81
CA VAL A 172 -14.73 2.68 6.49
C VAL A 172 -14.22 1.96 7.72
N ARG A 173 -15.03 1.08 8.31
CA ARG A 173 -14.76 0.39 9.58
C ARG A 173 -14.46 -1.09 9.37
N PHE A 174 -13.41 -1.57 10.02
CA PHE A 174 -13.00 -2.98 10.00
C PHE A 174 -13.51 -3.69 11.25
N GLU A 175 -14.25 -4.79 11.10
CA GLU A 175 -14.81 -5.52 12.24
C GLU A 175 -13.74 -6.26 13.08
N LYS A 176 -12.66 -6.69 12.43
CA LYS A 176 -11.54 -7.37 13.11
C LYS A 176 -10.28 -6.52 13.07
N GLN A 177 -9.50 -6.64 14.14
CA GLN A 177 -8.11 -6.19 14.11
C GLN A 177 -7.37 -6.99 13.03
N CYS A 178 -7.00 -6.36 11.90
CA CYS A 178 -6.11 -7.02 10.94
C CYS A 178 -4.67 -6.90 11.46
N GLN A 179 -4.04 -8.00 11.83
CA GLN A 179 -2.60 -7.97 12.07
C GLN A 179 -1.89 -7.73 10.74
N ILE A 180 -0.78 -6.96 10.77
CA ILE A 180 0.07 -6.82 9.59
C ILE A 180 0.53 -8.24 9.17
N PRO A 181 0.23 -8.68 7.94
CA PRO A 181 0.53 -10.04 7.52
C PRO A 181 2.03 -10.24 7.38
N SER A 182 2.47 -11.50 7.44
CA SER A 182 3.82 -11.86 6.95
C SER A 182 3.86 -11.72 5.44
N ASN A 183 5.04 -11.47 4.88
CA ASN A 183 5.31 -11.71 3.47
C ASN A 183 5.04 -13.18 3.08
N ASP A 184 4.50 -13.40 1.89
CA ASP A 184 4.44 -14.75 1.30
C ASP A 184 5.81 -15.08 0.69
N ILE A 185 6.73 -15.53 1.55
CA ILE A 185 8.11 -15.84 1.16
C ILE A 185 8.14 -16.91 0.06
N VAL A 186 7.22 -17.90 0.13
CA VAL A 186 7.16 -19.01 -0.84
C VAL A 186 6.85 -18.47 -2.22
N ASP A 187 5.77 -17.69 -2.35
CA ASP A 187 5.36 -17.13 -3.64
C ASP A 187 6.39 -16.12 -4.16
N GLN A 188 6.89 -15.22 -3.31
CA GLN A 188 7.87 -14.21 -3.74
C GLN A 188 9.19 -14.84 -4.23
N ILE A 189 9.68 -15.90 -3.57
CA ILE A 189 10.85 -16.64 -4.05
C ILE A 189 10.52 -17.36 -5.36
N PHE A 190 9.34 -17.97 -5.47
CA PHE A 190 8.92 -18.60 -6.72
C PHE A 190 8.95 -17.62 -7.90
N GLN A 191 8.43 -16.40 -7.73
CA GLN A 191 8.43 -15.38 -8.80
C GLN A 191 9.84 -14.98 -9.23
N ILE A 192 10.79 -14.87 -8.29
CA ILE A 192 12.20 -14.60 -8.60
C ILE A 192 12.80 -15.76 -9.38
N LEU A 193 12.66 -16.99 -8.88
CA LEU A 193 13.21 -18.19 -9.51
C LEU A 193 12.61 -18.44 -10.90
N TYR A 194 11.31 -18.17 -11.06
CA TYR A 194 10.62 -18.33 -12.33
C TYR A 194 11.26 -17.46 -13.43
N LYS A 195 11.57 -16.19 -13.10
CA LYS A 195 12.18 -15.22 -14.02
C LYS A 195 13.69 -15.35 -14.18
N ALA A 196 14.38 -15.93 -13.20
CA ALA A 196 15.85 -16.02 -13.20
C ALA A 196 16.36 -16.94 -14.32
N GLU A 197 17.38 -16.52 -15.06
CA GLU A 197 18.11 -17.38 -16.00
C GLU A 197 19.20 -18.15 -15.24
N MET A 198 18.89 -19.39 -14.84
CA MET A 198 19.79 -20.26 -14.06
C MET A 198 19.39 -21.73 -14.20
N GLU A 199 20.28 -22.63 -13.78
CA GLU A 199 20.05 -24.08 -13.78
C GLU A 199 18.74 -24.47 -13.07
N TYR A 200 17.92 -25.28 -13.73
CA TYR A 200 16.62 -25.70 -13.22
C TYR A 200 16.73 -26.49 -11.90
N ASP A 201 17.76 -27.32 -11.74
CA ASP A 201 17.97 -28.12 -10.53
C ASP A 201 18.18 -27.23 -9.31
N LYS A 202 18.95 -26.14 -9.45
CA LYS A 202 19.13 -25.13 -8.41
C LYS A 202 17.81 -24.42 -8.08
N LYS A 203 17.00 -24.03 -9.08
CA LYS A 203 15.66 -23.44 -8.84
C LYS A 203 14.77 -24.38 -8.04
N LYS A 204 14.67 -25.63 -8.48
CA LYS A 204 13.85 -26.65 -7.85
C LYS A 204 14.30 -26.92 -6.42
N GLN A 205 15.60 -27.03 -6.19
CA GLN A 205 16.16 -27.23 -4.86
C GLN A 205 15.83 -26.08 -3.90
N ILE A 206 16.02 -24.82 -4.33
CA ILE A 206 15.69 -23.64 -3.51
C ILE A 206 14.20 -23.62 -3.18
N TYR A 207 13.34 -23.81 -4.19
CA TYR A 207 11.90 -23.81 -3.99
C TYR A 207 11.42 -24.94 -3.06
N ASP A 208 11.98 -26.15 -3.22
CA ASP A 208 11.67 -27.30 -2.36
C ASP A 208 12.05 -27.02 -0.89
N TYR A 209 13.16 -26.32 -0.62
CA TYR A 209 13.55 -25.95 0.74
C TYR A 209 12.64 -24.90 1.36
N VAL A 210 12.25 -23.88 0.61
CA VAL A 210 11.32 -22.83 1.08
C VAL A 210 9.95 -23.44 1.38
N ARG A 211 9.44 -24.33 0.51
CA ARG A 211 8.17 -25.04 0.74
C ARG A 211 8.18 -25.98 1.94
N LYS A 212 9.34 -26.55 2.27
CA LYS A 212 9.52 -27.37 3.49
C LYS A 212 9.52 -26.55 4.78
N GLY A 213 9.41 -25.22 4.70
CA GLY A 213 9.30 -24.35 5.87
C GLY A 213 10.60 -24.19 6.64
N LYS A 214 11.76 -24.31 5.97
CA LYS A 214 13.05 -23.99 6.59
C LYS A 214 13.07 -22.54 7.07
N ASN A 215 13.68 -22.32 8.23
CA ASN A 215 13.78 -20.96 8.76
C ASN A 215 14.78 -20.12 7.95
N VAL A 216 14.75 -18.80 8.16
CA VAL A 216 15.57 -17.86 7.39
C VAL A 216 17.06 -18.18 7.49
N SER A 217 17.58 -18.49 8.68
CA SER A 217 19.01 -18.80 8.86
C SER A 217 19.43 -20.08 8.13
N GLU A 218 18.60 -21.12 8.16
CA GLU A 218 18.83 -22.34 7.38
C GLU A 218 18.83 -22.06 5.88
N MET A 219 17.88 -21.24 5.41
CA MET A 219 17.79 -20.86 4.00
C MET A 219 19.04 -20.10 3.54
N VAL A 220 19.50 -19.12 4.32
CA VAL A 220 20.73 -18.38 4.02
C VAL A 220 21.93 -19.32 3.90
N GLY A 221 22.08 -20.26 4.86
CA GLY A 221 23.17 -21.24 4.83
C GLY A 221 23.13 -22.14 3.60
N ILE A 222 21.93 -22.58 3.17
CA ILE A 222 21.75 -23.37 1.94
C ILE A 222 22.11 -22.54 0.70
N LEU A 223 21.61 -21.31 0.60
CA LEU A 223 21.86 -20.47 -0.57
C LEU A 223 23.35 -20.20 -0.78
N GLN A 224 24.13 -20.12 0.31
CA GLN A 224 25.59 -19.97 0.25
C GLN A 224 26.31 -21.17 -0.40
N THR A 225 25.72 -22.38 -0.39
CA THR A 225 26.35 -23.57 -0.98
C THR A 225 26.01 -23.77 -2.46
N LEU A 226 25.09 -23.00 -3.02
CA LEU A 226 24.56 -23.23 -4.38
C LEU A 226 25.30 -22.47 -5.48
N GLU A 227 26.37 -21.72 -5.13
CA GLU A 227 27.18 -20.93 -6.07
C GLU A 227 26.29 -20.14 -7.05
N LEU A 228 25.41 -19.31 -6.49
CA LEU A 228 24.45 -18.51 -7.24
C LEU A 228 25.11 -17.25 -7.78
N ASP A 229 24.58 -16.74 -8.90
CA ASP A 229 24.87 -15.38 -9.34
C ASP A 229 24.62 -14.38 -8.17
N PRO A 230 25.53 -13.42 -7.91
CA PRO A 230 25.40 -12.50 -6.78
C PRO A 230 24.09 -11.67 -6.77
N GLN A 231 23.54 -11.35 -7.94
CA GLN A 231 22.26 -10.64 -8.04
C GLN A 231 21.10 -11.54 -7.65
N ILE A 232 21.08 -12.79 -8.14
CA ILE A 232 20.06 -13.78 -7.75
C ILE A 232 20.12 -14.07 -6.26
N PHE A 233 21.32 -14.30 -5.73
CA PHE A 233 21.52 -14.51 -4.30
C PHE A 233 20.99 -13.32 -3.48
N GLY A 234 21.33 -12.10 -3.89
CA GLY A 234 20.87 -10.88 -3.23
C GLY A 234 19.35 -10.69 -3.28
N MET A 235 18.71 -10.96 -4.41
CA MET A 235 17.24 -10.91 -4.56
C MET A 235 16.54 -11.88 -3.60
N LEU A 236 17.06 -13.10 -3.48
CA LEU A 236 16.52 -14.10 -2.55
C LEU A 236 16.72 -13.68 -1.09
N LEU A 237 17.89 -13.12 -0.76
CA LEU A 237 18.16 -12.59 0.57
C LEU A 237 17.24 -11.42 0.94
N GLU A 238 16.95 -10.51 0.01
CA GLU A 238 16.01 -9.42 0.26
C GLU A 238 14.65 -9.95 0.72
N VAL A 239 14.10 -10.94 0.02
CA VAL A 239 12.80 -11.54 0.38
C VAL A 239 12.86 -12.23 1.74
N LEU A 240 13.88 -13.07 1.95
CA LEU A 240 14.04 -13.84 3.19
C LEU A 240 14.23 -12.96 4.42
N LEU A 241 14.94 -11.84 4.25
CA LEU A 241 15.31 -10.96 5.35
C LEU A 241 14.37 -9.76 5.47
N ALA A 242 13.38 -9.58 4.59
CA ALA A 242 12.52 -8.40 4.54
C ALA A 242 11.84 -8.11 5.89
N GLN A 243 11.25 -9.14 6.50
CA GLN A 243 10.73 -9.08 7.87
C GLN A 243 11.57 -9.97 8.78
N VAL A 244 12.10 -9.40 9.86
CA VAL A 244 12.82 -10.14 10.89
C VAL A 244 11.90 -10.14 12.10
N ARG A 245 10.95 -11.09 12.11
CA ARG A 245 10.06 -11.28 13.26
C ARG A 245 10.92 -11.65 14.47
N HIS A 246 10.77 -10.89 15.55
CA HIS A 246 11.17 -11.30 16.90
C HIS A 246 10.14 -12.26 17.48
#